data_AF-A0A9X3MBK4-F1
#
_entry.id   AF-A0A9X3MBK4-F1
#
_cell.length_a   1.000
_cell.length_b   1.000
_cell.length_c   1.000
_cell.angle_alpha   90.00
_cell.angle_beta   90.00
_cell.angle_gamma   90.00
#
_symmetry.space_group_name_H-M   'P 1'
#
loop_
_entity.id
_entity.type
_entity.pdbx_description
1 polymer ?
#
loop_
_entity_poly.entity_id
_entity_poly.type
_entity_poly.pdbx_seq_one_letter_code
_entity_poly.pdbx_strand_id
1 'polypeptide(L)'
;MEHIRAYIAALNSAMDILAEAADASSVDLTAAGMPDASAESIAQLAQVYFGPTSFRRRQRRAVDGARRNRHSLPTLEVIEKHARRAPTQARAWALRAELAHIACDTREMDRRARKKLREMRAPRDPKPGVSLRRRAAGKPWTLSITGPSALIAELHQQAGSLADVASFFRTGTSTATSIVRTNVVVPLDKLVGVAHGSDDVVLTMTNGAQITGAELAQRALAEEGFITCYIPWRAR
;
A
#
# COMPACT_ATOMS: atom_id res chain seq x y z
N MET A 1 -38.17 -6.83 25.51
CA MET A 1 -37.17 -6.89 24.42
C MET A 1 -37.78 -6.84 23.01
N GLU A 2 -39.06 -6.55 22.85
CA GLU A 2 -39.75 -6.58 21.55
C GLU A 2 -39.19 -5.57 20.54
N HIS A 3 -39.08 -4.30 20.92
CA HIS A 3 -38.52 -3.25 20.05
C HIS A 3 -37.09 -3.55 19.61
N ILE A 4 -36.27 -4.12 20.49
CA ILE A 4 -34.89 -4.51 20.15
C ILE A 4 -34.89 -5.66 19.13
N ARG A 5 -35.79 -6.63 19.25
CA ARG A 5 -35.92 -7.74 18.27
C ARG A 5 -36.40 -7.23 16.92
N ALA A 6 -37.38 -6.33 16.89
CA ALA A 6 -37.84 -5.69 15.65
C ALA A 6 -36.72 -4.88 14.98
N TYR A 7 -35.94 -4.15 15.78
CA TYR A 7 -34.77 -3.42 15.27
C TYR A 7 -33.70 -4.36 14.70
N ILE A 8 -33.38 -5.46 15.38
CA ILE A 8 -32.45 -6.47 14.87
C ILE A 8 -32.95 -7.10 13.57
N ALA A 9 -34.26 -7.39 13.48
CA ALA A 9 -34.86 -7.92 12.26
C ALA A 9 -34.70 -6.93 11.10
N ALA A 10 -35.02 -5.65 11.32
CA ALA A 10 -34.84 -4.59 10.33
C ALA A 10 -33.36 -4.41 9.91
N LEU A 11 -32.42 -4.50 10.85
CA LEU A 11 -30.99 -4.47 10.54
C LEU A 11 -30.56 -5.65 9.68
N ASN A 12 -31.11 -6.84 9.90
CA ASN A 12 -30.75 -8.05 9.15
C ASN A 12 -31.43 -8.14 7.77
N SER A 13 -32.47 -7.34 7.52
CA SER A 13 -33.20 -7.25 6.25
C SER A 13 -32.80 -6.04 5.40
N ALA A 14 -31.60 -5.48 5.62
CA ALA A 14 -31.16 -4.27 4.94
C ALA A 14 -31.27 -4.35 3.41
N MET A 15 -30.93 -5.48 2.79
CA MET A 15 -31.05 -5.65 1.34
C MET A 15 -32.49 -5.64 0.83
N ASP A 16 -33.46 -6.01 1.65
CA ASP A 16 -34.87 -5.99 1.28
C ASP A 16 -35.44 -4.59 1.45
N ILE A 17 -35.03 -3.86 2.50
CA ILE A 17 -35.30 -2.42 2.65
C ILE A 17 -34.75 -1.64 1.45
N LEU A 18 -33.51 -1.93 1.02
CA LEU A 18 -32.92 -1.29 -0.16
C LEU A 18 -33.63 -1.67 -1.46
N ALA A 19 -34.25 -2.85 -1.54
CA ALA A 19 -35.02 -3.26 -2.71
C ALA A 19 -36.37 -2.52 -2.77
N GLU A 20 -37.05 -2.34 -1.64
CA GLU A 20 -38.27 -1.53 -1.52
C GLU A 20 -37.99 -0.06 -1.81
N ALA A 21 -36.86 0.46 -1.34
CA ALA A 21 -36.43 1.83 -1.58
C ALA A 21 -35.87 2.06 -2.99
N ALA A 22 -35.83 1.05 -3.87
CA ALA A 22 -35.25 1.20 -5.21
C ALA A 22 -36.02 2.18 -6.11
N ASP A 23 -37.33 2.30 -5.90
CA ASP A 23 -38.21 3.20 -6.65
C ASP A 23 -38.55 4.49 -5.88
N ALA A 24 -38.05 4.64 -4.64
CA ALA A 24 -38.31 5.80 -3.79
C ALA A 24 -37.14 6.81 -3.83
N SER A 25 -37.45 8.09 -3.92
CA SER A 25 -36.44 9.14 -3.75
C SER A 25 -36.13 9.39 -2.27
N SER A 26 -35.00 10.05 -1.98
CA SER A 26 -34.69 10.47 -0.61
C SER A 26 -35.77 11.39 -0.02
N VAL A 27 -36.43 12.20 -0.86
CA VAL A 27 -37.52 13.09 -0.45
C VAL A 27 -38.75 12.28 -0.02
N ASP A 28 -39.09 11.22 -0.76
CA ASP A 28 -40.21 10.34 -0.43
C ASP A 28 -39.98 9.62 0.91
N LEU A 29 -38.74 9.16 1.14
CA LEU A 29 -38.33 8.53 2.40
C LEU A 29 -38.39 9.52 3.58
N THR A 30 -37.95 10.76 3.39
CA THR A 30 -38.08 11.82 4.41
C THR A 30 -39.54 12.16 4.69
N ALA A 31 -40.37 12.26 3.65
CA ALA A 31 -41.82 12.48 3.80
C ALA A 31 -42.50 11.34 4.57
N ALA A 32 -41.98 10.11 4.47
CA ALA A 32 -42.41 8.96 5.25
C ALA A 32 -41.91 8.96 6.72
N GLY A 33 -41.19 10.00 7.15
CA GLY A 33 -40.72 10.17 8.53
C GLY A 33 -39.30 9.66 8.80
N MET A 34 -38.53 9.31 7.76
CA MET A 34 -37.13 8.93 7.92
C MET A 34 -36.25 10.18 8.11
N PRO A 35 -35.25 10.16 9.02
CA PRO A 35 -34.29 11.25 9.13
C PRO A 35 -33.51 11.46 7.82
N ASP A 36 -33.30 12.71 7.43
CA ASP A 36 -32.72 13.12 6.15
C ASP A 36 -31.42 12.38 5.79
N ALA A 37 -30.48 12.29 6.74
CA ALA A 37 -29.21 11.60 6.52
C ALA A 37 -29.38 10.09 6.27
N SER A 38 -30.38 9.47 6.91
CA SER A 38 -30.69 8.04 6.70
C SER A 38 -31.39 7.83 5.36
N ALA A 39 -32.31 8.72 5.00
CA ALA A 39 -33.01 8.71 3.71
C ALA A 39 -32.04 8.84 2.54
N GLU A 40 -31.06 9.77 2.64
CA GLU A 40 -30.02 9.93 1.62
C GLU A 40 -29.15 8.68 1.49
N SER A 41 -28.68 8.12 2.62
CA SER A 41 -27.85 6.91 2.61
C SER A 41 -28.58 5.73 1.98
N ILE A 42 -29.84 5.50 2.35
CA ILE A 42 -30.67 4.42 1.82
C ILE A 42 -30.93 4.61 0.32
N ALA A 43 -31.33 5.79 -0.12
CA ALA A 43 -31.56 6.07 -1.54
C ALA A 43 -30.29 5.85 -2.38
N GLN A 44 -29.12 6.31 -1.89
CA GLN A 44 -27.85 6.08 -2.58
C GLN A 44 -27.50 4.59 -2.66
N LEU A 45 -27.68 3.83 -1.57
CA LEU A 45 -27.39 2.40 -1.54
C LEU A 45 -28.38 1.62 -2.42
N ALA A 46 -29.66 1.97 -2.41
CA ALA A 46 -30.68 1.37 -3.25
C ALA A 46 -30.32 1.53 -4.73
N GLN A 47 -29.92 2.74 -5.14
CA GLN A 47 -29.46 3.01 -6.50
C GLN A 47 -28.19 2.21 -6.87
N VAL A 48 -27.26 1.99 -5.92
CA VAL A 48 -26.07 1.17 -6.18
C VAL A 48 -26.44 -0.31 -6.37
N TYR A 49 -27.24 -0.89 -5.49
CA TYR A 49 -27.51 -2.33 -5.47
C TYR A 49 -28.65 -2.77 -6.40
N PHE A 50 -29.60 -1.89 -6.69
CA PHE A 50 -30.80 -2.18 -7.50
C PHE A 50 -30.95 -1.28 -8.74
N GLY A 51 -30.22 -0.17 -8.82
CA GLY A 51 -30.25 0.70 -9.99
C GLY A 51 -29.56 0.12 -11.24
N PRO A 52 -29.71 0.76 -12.41
CA PRO A 52 -29.13 0.30 -13.67
C PRO A 52 -27.59 0.31 -13.64
N THR A 53 -26.96 -0.78 -14.08
CA THR A 53 -25.50 -0.88 -14.24
C THR A 53 -25.11 -1.79 -15.40
N SER A 54 -23.93 -1.55 -15.99
CA SER A 54 -23.30 -2.46 -16.96
C SER A 54 -22.77 -3.75 -16.32
N PHE A 55 -22.53 -3.76 -15.00
CA PHE A 55 -21.97 -4.89 -14.26
C PHE A 55 -23.03 -5.79 -13.61
N ARG A 56 -24.14 -6.06 -14.32
CA ARG A 56 -25.34 -6.75 -13.78
C ARG A 56 -25.04 -8.06 -13.05
N ARG A 57 -24.14 -8.89 -13.58
CA ARG A 57 -23.73 -10.16 -12.94
C ARG A 57 -23.04 -9.93 -11.58
N ARG A 58 -22.21 -8.89 -11.47
CA ARG A 58 -21.52 -8.56 -10.21
C ARG A 58 -22.45 -7.89 -9.22
N GLN A 59 -23.37 -7.05 -9.69
CA GLN A 59 -24.45 -6.49 -8.88
C GLN A 59 -25.30 -7.58 -8.26
N ARG A 60 -25.85 -8.50 -9.07
CA ARG A 60 -26.62 -9.65 -8.59
C ARG A 60 -25.83 -10.47 -7.56
N ARG A 61 -24.56 -10.78 -7.87
CA ARG A 61 -23.68 -11.50 -6.93
C ARG A 61 -23.49 -10.77 -5.59
N ALA A 62 -23.35 -9.44 -5.61
CA ALA A 62 -23.21 -8.65 -4.40
C ALA A 62 -24.52 -8.65 -3.58
N VAL A 63 -25.68 -8.49 -4.24
CA VAL A 63 -27.00 -8.58 -3.60
C VAL A 63 -27.21 -9.97 -2.97
N ASP A 64 -26.94 -11.04 -3.73
CA ASP A 64 -27.09 -12.42 -3.26
C ASP A 64 -26.15 -12.75 -2.08
N GLY A 65 -24.93 -12.20 -2.09
CA GLY A 65 -23.97 -12.36 -1.00
C GLY A 65 -24.44 -11.64 0.26
N ALA A 66 -24.86 -10.38 0.11
CA ALA A 66 -25.31 -9.56 1.23
C ALA A 66 -26.61 -10.07 1.86
N ARG A 67 -27.57 -10.54 1.05
CA ARG A 67 -28.79 -11.21 1.54
C ARG A 67 -28.46 -12.46 2.34
N ARG A 68 -27.60 -13.35 1.79
CA ARG A 68 -27.19 -14.58 2.46
C ARG A 68 -26.51 -14.33 3.81
N ASN A 69 -25.66 -13.32 3.88
CA ASN A 69 -24.92 -12.97 5.09
C ASN A 69 -25.68 -12.03 6.03
N ARG A 70 -26.89 -11.59 5.67
CA ARG A 70 -27.70 -10.63 6.45
C ARG A 70 -26.91 -9.36 6.80
N HIS A 71 -26.18 -8.82 5.82
CA HIS A 71 -25.38 -7.61 6.03
C HIS A 71 -26.27 -6.43 6.41
N SER A 72 -25.96 -5.77 7.51
CA SER A 72 -26.67 -4.57 7.98
C SER A 72 -26.35 -3.33 7.14
N LEU A 73 -27.21 -2.32 7.18
CA LEU A 73 -26.99 -1.03 6.49
C LEU A 73 -25.59 -0.44 6.78
N PRO A 74 -25.12 -0.33 8.05
CA PRO A 74 -23.76 0.17 8.31
C PRO A 74 -22.66 -0.67 7.65
N THR A 75 -22.86 -1.99 7.52
CA THR A 75 -21.90 -2.87 6.84
C THR A 75 -21.87 -2.60 5.34
N LEU A 76 -23.03 -2.36 4.72
CA LEU A 76 -23.13 -2.00 3.31
C LEU A 76 -22.53 -0.61 3.03
N GLU A 77 -22.72 0.36 3.93
CA GLU A 77 -22.06 1.67 3.86
C GLU A 77 -20.54 1.56 3.91
N VAL A 78 -20.00 0.69 4.78
CA VAL A 78 -18.55 0.42 4.84
C VAL A 78 -18.04 -0.17 3.53
N ILE A 79 -18.75 -1.16 2.96
CA ILE A 79 -18.40 -1.74 1.66
C ILE A 79 -18.38 -0.64 0.60
N GLU A 80 -19.40 0.20 0.54
CA GLU A 80 -19.53 1.25 -0.46
C GLU A 80 -18.44 2.33 -0.32
N LYS A 81 -18.16 2.77 0.92
CA LYS A 81 -17.08 3.70 1.24
C LYS A 81 -15.72 3.27 0.68
N HIS A 82 -15.42 1.97 0.70
CA HIS A 82 -14.18 1.43 0.14
C HIS A 82 -14.28 1.12 -1.35
N ALA A 83 -15.44 0.68 -1.84
CA ALA A 83 -15.69 0.44 -3.26
C ALA A 83 -15.52 1.71 -4.10
N ARG A 84 -15.99 2.87 -3.62
CA ARG A 84 -15.81 4.18 -4.28
C ARG A 84 -14.33 4.57 -4.44
N ARG A 85 -13.43 3.99 -3.64
CA ARG A 85 -11.99 4.27 -3.67
C ARG A 85 -11.20 3.33 -4.60
N ALA A 86 -11.86 2.33 -5.19
CA ALA A 86 -11.21 1.41 -6.10
C ALA A 86 -10.76 2.14 -7.39
N PRO A 87 -9.64 1.73 -8.03
CA PRO A 87 -9.08 2.46 -9.17
C PRO A 87 -9.98 2.52 -10.41
N THR A 88 -10.81 1.50 -10.62
CA THR A 88 -11.72 1.40 -11.76
C THR A 88 -13.08 0.90 -11.32
N GLN A 89 -14.13 1.23 -12.07
CA GLN A 89 -15.49 0.77 -11.78
C GLN A 89 -15.60 -0.76 -11.78
N ALA A 90 -14.86 -1.44 -12.67
CA ALA A 90 -14.77 -2.90 -12.68
C ALA A 90 -14.17 -3.42 -11.35
N ARG A 91 -13.08 -2.83 -10.86
CA ARG A 91 -12.49 -3.22 -9.55
C ARG A 91 -13.42 -2.89 -8.39
N ALA A 92 -14.15 -1.78 -8.44
CA ALA A 92 -15.17 -1.45 -7.45
C ALA A 92 -16.26 -2.54 -7.36
N TRP A 93 -16.79 -2.99 -8.50
CA TRP A 93 -17.77 -4.06 -8.53
C TRP A 93 -17.22 -5.43 -8.13
N ALA A 94 -15.96 -5.72 -8.45
CA ALA A 94 -15.29 -6.91 -7.95
C ALA A 94 -15.19 -6.87 -6.42
N LEU A 95 -14.78 -5.73 -5.85
CA LEU A 95 -14.67 -5.53 -4.41
C LEU A 95 -16.04 -5.67 -3.71
N ARG A 96 -17.11 -5.06 -4.25
CA ARG A 96 -18.47 -5.22 -3.72
C ARG A 96 -18.90 -6.68 -3.68
N ALA A 97 -18.79 -7.38 -4.82
CA ALA A 97 -19.20 -8.77 -4.93
C ALA A 97 -18.38 -9.71 -4.02
N GLU A 98 -17.10 -9.41 -3.82
CA GLU A 98 -16.24 -10.19 -2.94
C GLU A 98 -16.56 -9.94 -1.45
N LEU A 99 -16.60 -8.67 -1.01
CA LEU A 99 -16.89 -8.32 0.38
C LEU A 99 -18.30 -8.75 0.80
N ALA A 100 -19.28 -8.65 -0.09
CA ALA A 100 -20.65 -9.07 0.20
C ALA A 100 -20.75 -10.57 0.51
N HIS A 101 -19.85 -11.41 0.00
CA HIS A 101 -19.82 -12.84 0.31
C HIS A 101 -19.14 -13.20 1.63
N ILE A 102 -18.45 -12.26 2.26
CA ILE A 102 -17.75 -12.51 3.52
C ILE A 102 -18.71 -12.28 4.67
N ALA A 103 -19.01 -13.32 5.46
CA ALA A 103 -19.75 -13.19 6.71
C ALA A 103 -18.81 -12.66 7.81
N CYS A 104 -18.96 -11.39 8.19
CA CYS A 104 -18.27 -10.79 9.32
C CYS A 104 -19.03 -9.57 9.85
N ASP A 105 -18.65 -9.09 11.03
CA ASP A 105 -19.20 -7.85 11.58
C ASP A 105 -18.70 -6.60 10.80
N THR A 106 -19.27 -5.44 11.10
CA THR A 106 -18.97 -4.17 10.43
C THR A 106 -17.52 -3.71 10.62
N ARG A 107 -16.93 -3.95 11.81
CA ARG A 107 -15.56 -3.52 12.13
C ARG A 107 -14.53 -4.36 11.38
N GLU A 108 -14.75 -5.66 11.34
CA GLU A 108 -13.95 -6.61 10.58
C GLU A 108 -14.13 -6.39 9.08
N MET A 109 -15.34 -6.06 8.62
CA MET A 109 -15.59 -5.66 7.23
C MET A 109 -14.73 -4.44 6.85
N ASP A 110 -14.67 -3.41 7.70
CA ASP A 110 -13.82 -2.22 7.47
C ASP A 110 -12.34 -2.60 7.38
N ARG A 111 -11.84 -3.47 8.27
CA ARG A 111 -10.45 -3.95 8.20
C ARG A 111 -10.16 -4.71 6.91
N ARG A 112 -11.03 -5.66 6.53
CA ARG A 112 -10.86 -6.49 5.32
C ARG A 112 -10.95 -5.65 4.06
N ALA A 113 -11.92 -4.73 3.99
CA ALA A 113 -12.07 -3.82 2.86
C ALA A 113 -10.85 -2.92 2.68
N ARG A 114 -10.29 -2.39 3.78
CA ARG A 114 -9.03 -1.61 3.74
C ARG A 114 -7.86 -2.44 3.24
N LYS A 115 -7.71 -3.68 3.72
CA LYS A 115 -6.63 -4.59 3.29
C LYS A 115 -6.72 -4.85 1.79
N LYS A 116 -7.91 -5.22 1.29
CA LYS A 116 -8.14 -5.45 -0.14
C LYS A 116 -7.89 -4.21 -1.00
N LEU A 117 -8.30 -3.04 -0.53
CA LEU A 117 -8.07 -1.79 -1.25
C LEU A 117 -6.56 -1.46 -1.34
N ARG A 118 -5.78 -1.78 -0.31
CA ARG A 118 -4.32 -1.65 -0.33
C ARG A 118 -3.70 -2.62 -1.32
N GLU A 119 -4.12 -3.88 -1.32
CA GLU A 119 -3.64 -4.90 -2.28
C GLU A 119 -3.95 -4.53 -3.74
N MET A 120 -5.11 -3.91 -4.00
CA MET A 120 -5.47 -3.45 -5.35
C MET A 120 -4.65 -2.25 -5.83
N ARG A 121 -4.13 -1.45 -4.92
CA ARG A 121 -3.30 -0.30 -5.24
C ARG A 121 -1.86 -0.81 -5.22
N ALA A 122 -1.30 -1.06 -6.41
CA ALA A 122 0.12 -1.37 -6.52
C ALA A 122 0.93 -0.39 -5.67
N PRO A 123 1.94 -0.85 -4.90
CA PRO A 123 2.88 0.04 -4.26
C PRO A 123 3.34 1.05 -5.32
N ARG A 124 3.22 2.34 -5.01
CA ARG A 124 3.79 3.33 -5.92
C ARG A 124 5.29 3.10 -5.89
N ASP A 125 5.87 2.76 -7.03
CA ASP A 125 7.32 2.72 -7.15
C ASP A 125 7.87 4.07 -6.68
N PRO A 126 8.84 4.09 -5.75
CA PRO A 126 9.45 5.32 -5.30
C PRO A 126 10.01 6.07 -6.50
N LYS A 127 9.49 7.26 -6.76
CA LYS A 127 10.00 8.10 -7.85
C LYS A 127 11.30 8.74 -7.39
N PRO A 128 12.40 8.62 -8.16
CA PRO A 128 13.61 9.38 -7.88
C PRO A 128 13.28 10.87 -7.74
N GLY A 129 13.82 11.50 -6.71
CA GLY A 129 13.55 12.90 -6.42
C GLY A 129 13.88 13.32 -4.99
N VAL A 130 13.83 14.63 -4.78
CA VAL A 130 14.04 15.26 -3.47
C VAL A 130 12.71 15.88 -3.04
N SER A 131 12.28 15.55 -1.82
CA SER A 131 11.05 16.09 -1.24
C SER A 131 11.33 16.75 0.11
N LEU A 132 10.72 17.91 0.33
CA LEU A 132 10.84 18.68 1.56
C LEU A 132 9.47 18.76 2.24
N ARG A 133 9.34 18.10 3.39
CA ARG A 133 8.15 18.20 4.24
C ARG A 133 8.33 19.31 5.26
N ARG A 134 7.64 20.43 5.01
CA ARG A 134 7.55 21.57 5.93
C ARG A 134 6.55 21.26 7.05
N ARG A 135 6.86 21.69 8.28
CA ARG A 135 5.97 21.63 9.44
C ARG A 135 5.72 23.04 9.97
N ALA A 136 4.77 23.17 10.90
CA ALA A 136 4.45 24.45 11.56
C ALA A 136 5.71 25.13 12.12
N ALA A 137 5.65 26.46 12.28
CA ALA A 137 6.74 27.28 12.78
C ALA A 137 7.34 26.70 14.07
N GLY A 138 8.68 26.65 14.13
CA GLY A 138 9.42 26.09 15.26
C GLY A 138 9.57 24.56 15.28
N LYS A 139 8.94 23.82 14.36
CA LYS A 139 9.10 22.36 14.25
C LYS A 139 10.13 21.98 13.17
N PRO A 140 10.93 20.92 13.38
CA PRO A 140 11.91 20.47 12.40
C PRO A 140 11.25 20.05 11.09
N TRP A 141 11.88 20.42 9.98
CA TRP A 141 11.47 20.00 8.64
C TRP A 141 12.18 18.70 8.27
N THR A 142 11.60 17.95 7.34
CA THR A 142 12.18 16.68 6.86
C THR A 142 12.51 16.80 5.39
N LEU A 143 13.77 16.59 5.03
CA LEU A 143 14.21 16.37 3.66
C LEU A 143 14.28 14.86 3.40
N SER A 144 13.74 14.40 2.28
CA SER A 144 13.81 13.00 1.86
C SER A 144 14.29 12.92 0.43
N ILE A 145 15.37 12.17 0.21
CA ILE A 145 16.04 12.01 -1.08
C ILE A 145 15.83 10.55 -1.49
N THR A 146 15.28 10.33 -2.69
CA THR A 146 15.09 9.02 -3.30
C THR A 146 15.91 8.98 -4.58
N GLY A 147 16.77 7.98 -4.73
CA GLY A 147 17.67 7.86 -5.88
C GLY A 147 18.31 6.46 -5.94
N PRO A 148 19.31 6.25 -6.81
CA PRO A 148 20.05 4.99 -6.89
C PRO A 148 20.63 4.59 -5.52
N SER A 149 20.55 3.32 -5.17
CA SER A 149 21.01 2.77 -3.88
C SER A 149 22.45 3.17 -3.55
N ALA A 150 23.36 3.09 -4.53
CA ALA A 150 24.76 3.46 -4.37
C ALA A 150 24.91 4.92 -3.94
N LEU A 151 24.25 5.86 -4.63
CA LEU A 151 24.30 7.29 -4.33
C LEU A 151 23.74 7.61 -2.93
N ILE A 152 22.61 6.99 -2.56
CA ILE A 152 21.98 7.23 -1.25
C ILE A 152 22.83 6.65 -0.12
N ALA A 153 23.46 5.49 -0.34
CA ALA A 153 24.36 4.88 0.64
C ALA A 153 25.63 5.73 0.84
N GLU A 154 26.24 6.22 -0.23
CA GLU A 154 27.39 7.13 -0.17
C GLU A 154 27.02 8.43 0.56
N LEU A 155 25.87 9.03 0.22
CA LEU A 155 25.36 10.23 0.89
C LEU A 155 25.15 9.98 2.40
N HIS A 156 24.56 8.85 2.77
CA HIS A 156 24.35 8.51 4.18
C HIS A 156 25.67 8.24 4.93
N GLN A 157 26.70 7.71 4.26
CA GLN A 157 28.02 7.53 4.87
C GLN A 157 28.74 8.86 5.10
N GLN A 158 28.66 9.80 4.15
CA GLN A 158 29.30 11.10 4.25
C GLN A 158 28.53 12.09 5.14
N ALA A 159 27.21 11.96 5.20
CA ALA A 159 26.30 12.90 5.85
C ALA A 159 25.23 12.18 6.71
N GLY A 160 25.68 11.19 7.49
CA GLY A 160 24.81 10.35 8.33
C GLY A 160 24.25 11.06 9.56
N SER A 161 24.82 12.20 9.96
CA SER A 161 24.33 13.03 11.06
C SER A 161 24.01 14.46 10.62
N LEU A 162 23.16 15.15 11.39
CA LEU A 162 22.86 16.57 11.14
C LEU A 162 24.11 17.47 11.23
N ALA A 163 25.10 17.09 12.05
CA ALA A 163 26.35 17.82 12.17
C ALA A 163 27.19 17.71 10.90
N ASP A 164 27.25 16.51 10.31
CA ASP A 164 27.96 16.25 9.06
C ASP A 164 27.29 16.97 7.88
N VAL A 165 25.96 16.91 7.80
CA VAL A 165 25.17 17.67 6.82
C VAL A 165 25.46 19.16 6.95
N ALA A 166 25.48 19.71 8.18
CA ALA A 166 25.76 21.12 8.40
C ALA A 166 27.21 21.49 8.08
N SER A 167 28.16 20.58 8.32
CA SER A 167 29.57 20.75 7.93
C SER A 167 29.68 20.83 6.41
N PHE A 168 29.09 19.88 5.70
CA PHE A 168 29.06 19.81 4.24
C PHE A 168 28.54 21.11 3.60
N PHE A 169 27.44 21.68 4.11
CA PHE A 169 26.90 22.96 3.61
C PHE A 169 27.76 24.19 3.95
N ARG A 170 28.57 24.14 5.00
CA ARG A 170 29.42 25.29 5.42
C ARG A 170 30.77 25.32 4.72
N THR A 171 31.41 24.17 4.55
CA THR A 171 32.78 24.06 4.04
C THR A 171 32.86 23.55 2.61
N GLY A 172 31.76 23.04 2.03
CA GLY A 172 31.75 22.44 0.70
C GLY A 172 32.45 21.08 0.61
N THR A 173 32.91 20.53 1.75
CA THR A 173 33.65 19.27 1.83
C THR A 173 33.19 18.48 3.06
N SER A 174 32.89 17.18 2.90
CA SER A 174 32.67 16.30 4.06
C SER A 174 34.00 16.09 4.79
N THR A 175 34.02 16.31 6.11
CA THR A 175 35.19 16.08 6.98
C THR A 175 35.50 14.60 7.21
N ALA A 176 34.75 13.67 6.60
CA ALA A 176 35.00 12.24 6.68
C ALA A 176 35.82 11.77 5.48
N THR A 177 37.14 11.87 5.56
CA THR A 177 38.05 11.09 4.69
C THR A 177 38.04 9.63 5.18
N SER A 178 36.91 8.93 5.05
CA SER A 178 36.93 7.48 5.24
C SER A 178 37.53 6.86 4.00
N ILE A 179 38.76 6.34 4.11
CA ILE A 179 39.33 5.43 3.11
C ILE A 179 38.33 4.29 2.96
N VAL A 180 37.67 4.25 1.81
CA VAL A 180 36.65 3.26 1.48
C VAL A 180 37.33 1.90 1.38
N ARG A 181 37.02 0.99 2.32
CA ARG A 181 37.34 -0.43 2.15
C ARG A 181 36.05 -1.14 1.78
N THR A 182 35.83 -1.33 0.47
CA THR A 182 34.65 -2.03 -0.04
C THR A 182 34.83 -3.53 0.15
N ASN A 183 34.31 -4.06 1.26
CA ASN A 183 34.22 -5.51 1.45
C ASN A 183 32.94 -6.02 0.79
N VAL A 184 33.08 -6.84 -0.25
CA VAL A 184 31.95 -7.53 -0.90
C VAL A 184 31.92 -8.98 -0.43
N VAL A 185 30.84 -9.37 0.24
CA VAL A 185 30.60 -10.76 0.64
C VAL A 185 29.85 -11.44 -0.51
N VAL A 186 30.55 -12.30 -1.25
CA VAL A 186 29.98 -13.06 -2.36
C VAL A 186 29.67 -14.49 -1.88
N PRO A 187 28.39 -14.91 -1.85
CA PRO A 187 28.02 -16.30 -1.63
C PRO A 187 28.67 -17.20 -2.71
N LEU A 188 29.16 -18.39 -2.31
CA LEU A 188 29.97 -19.26 -3.17
C LEU A 188 29.23 -19.68 -4.47
N ASP A 189 27.92 -19.88 -4.38
CA ASP A 189 27.02 -20.19 -5.50
C ASP A 189 26.94 -19.05 -6.53
N LYS A 190 27.07 -17.80 -6.10
CA LYS A 190 27.11 -16.62 -6.99
C LYS A 190 28.49 -16.34 -7.56
N LEU A 191 29.56 -16.78 -6.89
CA LEU A 191 30.95 -16.63 -7.32
C LEU A 191 31.24 -17.49 -8.58
N VAL A 192 30.61 -18.67 -8.66
CA VAL A 192 30.65 -19.55 -9.84
C VAL A 192 30.01 -18.90 -11.07
N GLY A 193 28.91 -18.15 -10.88
CA GLY A 193 28.27 -17.41 -11.97
C GLY A 193 29.12 -16.26 -12.52
N VAL A 194 29.85 -15.55 -11.64
CA VAL A 194 30.78 -14.49 -12.05
C VAL A 194 32.00 -15.05 -12.79
N ALA A 195 32.55 -16.19 -12.35
CA ALA A 195 33.71 -16.83 -12.99
C ALA A 195 33.42 -17.40 -14.40
N HIS A 196 32.14 -17.68 -14.71
CA HIS A 196 31.70 -18.25 -15.98
C HIS A 196 31.08 -17.24 -16.95
N GLY A 197 31.12 -15.93 -16.64
CA GLY A 197 30.70 -14.87 -17.57
C GLY A 197 29.20 -14.81 -17.86
N SER A 198 28.35 -15.24 -16.92
CA SER A 198 26.90 -15.03 -17.04
C SER A 198 26.52 -13.66 -16.47
N ASP A 199 26.06 -12.77 -17.34
CA ASP A 199 25.60 -11.42 -16.99
C ASP A 199 24.44 -11.45 -15.98
N ASP A 200 24.45 -10.48 -15.05
CA ASP A 200 23.47 -10.17 -13.99
C ASP A 200 23.57 -10.90 -12.64
N VAL A 201 24.79 -11.00 -12.10
CA VAL A 201 24.97 -11.27 -10.67
C VAL A 201 24.85 -9.97 -9.86
N VAL A 202 23.74 -9.83 -9.11
CA VAL A 202 23.55 -8.75 -8.13
C VAL A 202 24.18 -9.14 -6.79
N LEU A 203 25.14 -8.34 -6.34
CA LEU A 203 25.92 -8.50 -5.12
C LEU A 203 25.50 -7.46 -4.08
N THR A 204 25.48 -7.84 -2.80
CA THR A 204 25.13 -6.93 -1.69
C THR A 204 26.39 -6.55 -0.91
N MET A 205 26.66 -5.26 -0.83
CA MET A 205 27.75 -4.67 -0.04
C MET A 205 27.42 -4.64 1.45
N THR A 206 28.43 -4.47 2.30
CA THR A 206 28.29 -4.33 3.76
C THR A 206 27.46 -3.12 4.21
N ASN A 207 27.37 -2.07 3.37
CA ASN A 207 26.49 -0.92 3.58
C ASN A 207 25.06 -1.15 3.07
N GLY A 208 24.73 -2.36 2.61
CA GLY A 208 23.41 -2.72 2.07
C GLY A 208 23.18 -2.30 0.62
N ALA A 209 24.14 -1.62 -0.04
CA ALA A 209 24.03 -1.28 -1.45
C ALA A 209 24.11 -2.55 -2.31
N GLN A 210 23.31 -2.61 -3.38
CA GLN A 210 23.41 -3.64 -4.39
C GLN A 210 24.16 -3.11 -5.61
N ILE A 211 25.10 -3.90 -6.11
CA ILE A 211 25.87 -3.62 -7.33
C ILE A 211 25.90 -4.85 -8.24
N THR A 212 26.16 -4.64 -9.52
CA THR A 212 26.41 -5.74 -10.46
C THR A 212 27.85 -6.26 -10.36
N GLY A 213 28.09 -7.48 -10.86
CA GLY A 213 29.45 -8.01 -11.00
C GLY A 213 30.36 -7.15 -11.90
N ALA A 214 29.81 -6.51 -12.94
CA ALA A 214 30.54 -5.60 -13.81
C ALA A 214 30.95 -4.31 -13.09
N GLU A 215 30.04 -3.72 -12.31
CA GLU A 215 30.32 -2.54 -11.47
C GLU A 215 31.36 -2.85 -10.39
N LEU A 216 31.37 -4.08 -9.86
CA LEU A 216 32.41 -4.54 -8.94
C LEU A 216 33.77 -4.60 -9.62
N ALA A 217 33.86 -5.23 -10.80
CA ALA A 217 35.11 -5.36 -11.54
C ALA A 217 35.67 -3.98 -11.91
N GLN A 218 34.80 -3.07 -12.36
CA GLN A 218 35.18 -1.71 -12.71
C GLN A 218 35.68 -0.91 -11.49
N ARG A 219 35.04 -1.06 -10.32
CA ARG A 219 35.52 -0.45 -9.07
C ARG A 219 36.87 -1.02 -8.63
N ALA A 220 37.05 -2.34 -8.72
CA ALA A 220 38.29 -3.01 -8.35
C ALA A 220 39.46 -2.68 -9.30
N LEU A 221 39.18 -2.32 -10.56
CA LEU A 221 40.18 -1.88 -11.53
C LEU A 221 40.53 -0.39 -11.43
N ALA A 222 39.62 0.44 -10.91
CA ALA A 222 39.80 1.89 -10.80
C ALA A 222 40.59 2.32 -9.56
N GLU A 223 40.55 1.52 -8.48
CA GLU A 223 41.46 1.63 -7.34
C GLU A 223 42.62 0.65 -7.57
N GLU A 224 43.89 1.06 -7.55
CA GLU A 224 45.07 0.20 -7.87
C GLU A 224 45.28 -1.09 -7.02
N GLY A 225 44.31 -1.60 -6.24
CA GLY A 225 44.58 -2.49 -5.11
C GLY A 225 43.73 -3.76 -5.01
N PHE A 226 44.39 -4.91 -5.17
CA PHE A 226 44.18 -6.21 -4.52
C PHE A 226 42.76 -6.68 -4.17
N ILE A 227 42.36 -7.79 -4.81
CA ILE A 227 41.22 -8.61 -4.38
C ILE A 227 41.67 -9.51 -3.21
N THR A 228 41.11 -9.30 -2.02
CA THR A 228 41.29 -10.23 -0.89
C THR A 228 40.07 -11.15 -0.80
N CYS A 229 40.25 -12.43 -1.16
CA CYS A 229 39.22 -13.44 -1.01
C CYS A 229 39.35 -14.11 0.36
N TYR A 230 38.36 -13.93 1.23
CA TYR A 230 38.31 -14.60 2.53
C TYR A 230 37.30 -15.75 2.47
N ILE A 231 37.80 -16.98 2.58
CA ILE A 231 36.98 -18.20 2.61
C ILE A 231 36.98 -18.73 4.06
N PRO A 232 35.91 -18.52 4.84
CA PRO A 232 35.79 -19.20 6.12
C PRO A 232 35.49 -20.68 5.88
N TRP A 233 36.54 -21.51 5.88
CA TRP A 233 36.41 -22.96 5.86
C TRP A 233 36.09 -23.47 7.26
N ARG A 234 34.95 -24.15 7.43
CA ARG A 234 34.67 -24.98 8.60
C ARG A 234 34.73 -26.44 8.17
N ALA A 235 35.79 -27.14 8.57
CA ALA A 235 35.80 -28.60 8.57
C ALA A 235 34.77 -29.08 9.60
N ARG A 236 33.96 -30.07 9.22
CA ARG A 236 33.03 -30.75 10.13
C ARG A 236 33.77 -31.54 11.19
#